data_AF-A0A653RCU2-F1
#
_entry.id   AF-A0A653RCU2-F1
#
_cell.length_a   1.000
_cell.length_b   1.000
_cell.length_c   1.000
_cell.angle_alpha   90.00
_cell.angle_beta   90.00
_cell.angle_gamma   90.00
#
_symmetry.space_group_name_H-M   'P 1'
#
loop_
_entity.id
_entity.type
_entity.pdbx_description
1 polymer ?
#
loop_
_entity_poly.entity_id
_entity_poly.type
_entity_poly.pdbx_seq_one_letter_code
_entity_poly.pdbx_strand_id
1 'polypeptide(L)'
;MAAMPNTPKVFLDANILISAGKPPGGPEITRVRNLVEASLISVVTTDHTLIEVAKHFATHDFEALGDVTTAQVRKLVEQHLGVTIPEVKKADLKAKIRKGYLDQVNAMMASLKASQLSVDDVKASTVLSAYSAGQGFFDHGKKDQFPDAFIFESLKAQASQDQPIIVVSADKDFTKPSADEPFITLASSWSALFDELKLEYQDADIDDWLDEHADDLISLTDEEMDGWGLQGEIEDSEIEESDVTGVKIDRVTAAFKPTTKGDPILVLAEITATTVVTYNHPDWDNASYDSEDGVLIPWDTVSGQKEIDIQIDVSLTISVDEDGNPVKIEEINFRNDDFVWITLQAGMDIYDY
;
A
#
# COMPACT_ATOMS: atom_id res chain seq x y z
N MET A 1 20.27 -3.48 15.55
CA MET A 1 19.00 -2.76 15.36
C MET A 1 19.24 -1.26 15.46
N ALA A 2 19.53 -0.61 14.33
CA ALA A 2 19.39 0.83 14.23
C ALA A 2 17.89 1.14 14.27
N ALA A 3 17.47 2.13 15.08
CA ALA A 3 16.09 2.57 15.10
C ALA A 3 15.72 3.06 13.69
N MET A 4 14.70 2.45 13.08
CA MET A 4 14.14 2.96 11.83
C MET A 4 13.75 4.42 12.04
N PRO A 5 14.06 5.33 11.09
CA PRO A 5 13.59 6.70 11.17
C PRO A 5 12.06 6.68 11.25
N ASN A 6 11.52 7.44 12.20
CA ASN A 6 10.10 7.60 12.44
C ASN A 6 9.31 7.85 11.14
N THR A 7 8.56 6.85 10.68
CA THR A 7 7.77 6.89 9.45
C THR A 7 6.73 8.01 9.50
N PRO A 8 6.77 9.01 8.59
CA PRO A 8 5.78 10.08 8.57
C PRO A 8 4.39 9.56 8.22
N LYS A 9 3.37 10.18 8.80
CA LYS A 9 1.96 9.96 8.46
C LYS A 9 1.59 10.89 7.31
N VAL A 10 0.81 10.42 6.35
CA VAL A 10 0.32 11.20 5.22
C VAL A 10 -1.20 11.23 5.27
N PHE A 11 -1.76 12.44 5.31
CA PHE A 11 -3.19 12.68 5.14
C PHE A 11 -3.45 13.19 3.73
N LEU A 12 -4.30 12.51 2.99
CA LEU A 12 -4.72 12.92 1.65
C LEU A 12 -6.09 13.59 1.73
N ASP A 13 -6.14 14.89 1.46
CA ASP A 13 -7.39 15.64 1.45
C ASP A 13 -8.34 15.14 0.33
N ALA A 14 -9.64 15.37 0.51
CA ALA A 14 -10.66 14.92 -0.43
C ALA A 14 -10.40 15.46 -1.83
N ASN A 15 -9.94 16.72 -1.96
CA ASN A 15 -9.66 17.32 -3.26
C ASN A 15 -8.50 16.61 -4.00
N ILE A 16 -7.47 16.18 -3.26
CA ILE A 16 -6.33 15.43 -3.79
C ILE A 16 -6.79 14.04 -4.24
N LEU A 17 -7.57 13.35 -3.41
CA LEU A 17 -8.13 12.03 -3.76
C LEU A 17 -9.05 12.10 -4.98
N ILE A 18 -9.89 13.13 -5.07
CA ILE A 18 -10.76 13.37 -6.23
C ILE A 18 -9.93 13.62 -7.50
N SER A 19 -8.83 14.37 -7.38
CA SER A 19 -7.94 14.66 -8.52
C SER A 19 -7.26 13.41 -9.10
N ALA A 20 -7.05 12.38 -8.28
CA ALA A 20 -6.52 11.09 -8.72
C ALA A 20 -7.57 10.23 -9.47
N GLY A 21 -8.81 10.71 -9.62
CA GLY A 21 -9.85 10.03 -10.38
C GLY A 21 -10.72 9.10 -9.54
N LYS A 22 -11.59 8.34 -10.22
CA LYS A 22 -12.55 7.44 -9.57
C LYS A 22 -11.80 6.32 -8.82
N PRO A 23 -12.27 5.90 -7.62
CA PRO A 23 -11.74 4.72 -6.94
C PRO A 23 -11.61 3.52 -7.89
N PRO A 24 -10.50 2.75 -7.83
CA PRO A 24 -9.44 2.75 -6.81
C PRO A 24 -8.38 3.86 -6.96
N GLY A 25 -8.61 4.85 -7.84
CA GLY A 25 -7.70 5.96 -8.06
C GLY A 25 -6.70 5.71 -9.19
N GLY A 26 -5.90 6.73 -9.48
CA GLY A 26 -4.92 6.75 -10.57
C GLY A 26 -3.52 6.28 -10.16
N PRO A 27 -2.53 6.50 -11.03
CA PRO A 27 -1.12 6.17 -10.77
C PRO A 27 -0.60 6.74 -9.45
N GLU A 28 -1.08 7.92 -9.04
CA GLU A 28 -0.68 8.58 -7.79
C GLU A 28 -1.07 7.77 -6.56
N ILE A 29 -2.26 7.17 -6.53
CA ILE A 29 -2.69 6.30 -5.43
C ILE A 29 -1.88 5.01 -5.41
N THR A 30 -1.54 4.48 -6.59
CA THR A 30 -0.63 3.33 -6.69
C THR A 30 0.74 3.66 -6.10
N ARG A 31 1.28 4.85 -6.37
CA ARG A 31 2.55 5.30 -5.78
C ARG A 31 2.47 5.41 -4.27
N VAL A 32 1.42 6.01 -3.73
CA VAL A 32 1.20 6.06 -2.27
C VAL A 32 1.13 4.66 -1.69
N ARG A 33 0.44 3.72 -2.35
CA ARG A 33 0.38 2.32 -1.92
C ARG A 33 1.78 1.71 -1.82
N ASN A 34 2.60 1.87 -2.86
CA ASN A 34 3.95 1.33 -2.87
C ASN A 34 4.81 1.94 -1.72
N LEU A 35 4.66 3.24 -1.43
CA LEU A 35 5.32 3.89 -0.30
C LEU A 35 4.85 3.35 1.06
N VAL A 36 3.55 3.05 1.19
CA VAL A 36 2.99 2.42 2.40
C VAL A 36 3.52 1.00 2.57
N GLU A 37 3.50 0.21 1.50
CA GLU A 37 4.04 -1.15 1.51
C GLU A 37 5.52 -1.13 1.91
N ALA A 38 6.28 -0.10 1.48
CA ALA A 38 7.69 0.07 1.80
C ALA A 38 7.94 0.62 3.21
N SER A 39 6.88 0.82 4.02
CA SER A 39 6.96 1.41 5.35
C SER A 39 7.63 2.81 5.37
N LEU A 40 7.68 3.48 4.21
CA LEU A 40 8.22 4.83 4.06
C LEU A 40 7.23 5.90 4.51
N ILE A 41 5.94 5.59 4.41
CA ILE A 41 4.85 6.42 4.95
C ILE A 41 3.79 5.52 5.59
N SER A 42 2.97 6.10 6.45
CA SER A 42 1.67 5.53 6.84
C SER A 42 0.56 6.48 6.41
N VAL A 43 -0.60 5.96 6.01
CA VAL A 43 -1.72 6.82 5.59
C VAL A 43 -2.69 7.00 6.75
N VAL A 44 -3.15 8.23 6.95
CA VAL A 44 -4.26 8.55 7.85
C VAL A 44 -5.39 9.18 7.04
N THR A 45 -6.63 8.91 7.43
CA THR A 45 -7.82 9.44 6.78
C THR A 45 -8.90 9.76 7.80
N THR A 46 -9.95 10.47 7.41
CA THR A 46 -11.11 10.72 8.27
C THR A 46 -12.39 10.20 7.64
N ASP A 47 -13.36 9.82 8.46
CA ASP A 47 -14.71 9.47 8.01
C ASP A 47 -15.33 10.57 7.13
N HIS A 48 -15.08 11.84 7.45
CA HIS A 48 -15.55 12.97 6.64
C HIS A 48 -14.95 12.97 5.23
N THR A 49 -13.64 12.77 5.12
CA THR A 49 -12.92 12.70 3.83
C THR A 49 -13.48 11.58 2.96
N LEU A 50 -13.72 10.38 3.52
CA LEU A 50 -14.30 9.25 2.76
C LEU A 50 -15.69 9.59 2.22
N ILE A 51 -16.53 10.21 3.07
CA ILE A 51 -17.88 10.63 2.71
C ILE A 51 -17.86 11.66 1.58
N GLU A 52 -16.92 12.61 1.62
CA GLU A 52 -16.80 13.68 0.63
C GLU A 52 -16.38 13.15 -0.75
N VAL A 53 -15.33 12.33 -0.79
CA VAL A 53 -14.86 11.69 -2.04
C VAL A 53 -15.99 10.85 -2.64
N ALA A 54 -16.66 10.02 -1.83
CA ALA A 54 -17.77 9.20 -2.30
C ALA A 54 -18.95 10.06 -2.81
N LYS A 55 -19.28 11.15 -2.11
CA LYS A 55 -20.34 12.08 -2.51
C LYS A 55 -20.03 12.78 -3.84
N HIS A 56 -18.78 13.15 -4.08
CA HIS A 56 -18.35 13.82 -5.31
C HIS A 56 -18.66 12.96 -6.53
N PHE A 57 -18.11 11.74 -6.60
CA PHE A 57 -18.33 10.83 -7.72
C PHE A 57 -19.78 10.33 -7.82
N ALA A 58 -20.43 10.09 -6.67
CA ALA A 58 -21.84 9.70 -6.67
C ALA A 58 -22.76 10.77 -7.23
N THR A 59 -22.46 12.05 -6.99
CA THR A 59 -23.24 13.16 -7.53
C THR A 59 -23.08 13.25 -9.04
N HIS A 60 -21.84 13.19 -9.53
CA HIS A 60 -21.55 13.23 -10.96
C HIS A 60 -22.24 12.08 -11.73
N ASP A 61 -22.13 10.84 -11.25
CA ASP A 61 -22.77 9.70 -11.91
C ASP A 61 -24.29 9.74 -11.81
N PHE A 62 -24.83 10.21 -10.69
CA PHE A 62 -26.27 10.38 -10.55
C PHE A 62 -26.83 11.44 -11.49
N GLU A 63 -26.10 12.54 -11.72
CA GLU A 63 -26.47 13.57 -12.70
C GLU A 63 -26.44 13.00 -14.13
N ALA A 64 -25.41 12.21 -14.48
CA ALA A 64 -25.34 11.51 -15.76
C ALA A 64 -26.49 10.50 -15.96
N LEU A 65 -27.01 9.91 -14.87
CA LEU A 65 -28.12 8.95 -14.88
C LEU A 65 -29.50 9.60 -14.67
N GLY A 66 -29.58 10.92 -14.43
CA GLY A 66 -30.75 11.59 -13.85
C GLY A 66 -32.06 11.36 -14.61
N ASP A 67 -31.96 11.21 -15.92
CA ASP A 67 -33.09 11.05 -16.84
C ASP A 67 -33.66 9.63 -16.86
N VAL A 68 -32.85 8.62 -16.52
CA VAL A 68 -33.23 7.19 -16.53
C VAL A 68 -34.34 6.88 -15.51
N THR A 69 -34.47 7.71 -14.47
CA THR A 69 -35.53 7.59 -13.46
C THR A 69 -36.89 8.09 -13.97
N THR A 70 -36.93 8.81 -15.10
CA THR A 70 -38.18 9.35 -15.65
C THR A 70 -38.91 8.32 -16.51
N ALA A 71 -40.24 8.26 -16.39
CA ALA A 71 -41.06 7.33 -17.17
C ALA A 71 -40.94 7.56 -18.69
N GLN A 72 -40.75 8.82 -19.10
CA GLN A 72 -40.61 9.18 -20.51
C GLN A 72 -39.35 8.60 -21.13
N VAL A 73 -38.21 8.72 -20.45
CA VAL A 73 -36.92 8.20 -20.95
C VAL A 73 -36.93 6.68 -20.97
N ARG A 74 -37.48 6.02 -19.94
CA ARG A 74 -37.64 4.55 -19.93
C ARG A 74 -38.44 4.05 -21.13
N LYS A 75 -39.55 4.72 -21.45
CA LYS A 75 -40.38 4.39 -22.62
C LYS A 75 -39.64 4.59 -23.95
N LEU A 76 -38.86 5.67 -24.07
CA LEU A 76 -38.07 5.94 -25.28
C LEU A 76 -36.95 4.89 -25.46
N VAL A 77 -36.28 4.49 -24.38
CA VAL A 77 -35.26 3.44 -24.40
C VAL A 77 -35.87 2.10 -24.80
N GLU A 78 -37.01 1.73 -24.23
CA GLU A 78 -37.71 0.49 -24.60
C GLU A 78 -38.15 0.51 -26.07
N GLN A 79 -38.69 1.63 -26.54
CA GLN A 79 -39.20 1.79 -27.91
C GLN A 79 -38.10 1.74 -28.98
N HIS A 80 -36.95 2.38 -28.72
CA HIS A 80 -35.90 2.55 -29.74
C HIS A 80 -34.69 1.64 -29.57
N LEU A 81 -34.42 1.16 -28.35
CA LEU A 81 -33.29 0.27 -28.05
C LEU A 81 -33.74 -1.15 -27.65
N GLY A 82 -35.04 -1.38 -27.42
CA GLY A 82 -35.56 -2.69 -27.03
C GLY A 82 -35.14 -3.14 -25.62
N VAL A 83 -34.64 -2.21 -24.79
CA VAL A 83 -34.15 -2.49 -23.44
C VAL A 83 -35.18 -2.01 -22.41
N THR A 84 -35.66 -2.92 -21.56
CA THR A 84 -36.53 -2.56 -20.44
C THR A 84 -35.70 -2.12 -19.24
N ILE A 85 -35.82 -0.85 -18.85
CA ILE A 85 -35.18 -0.32 -17.65
C ILE A 85 -36.16 -0.46 -16.46
N PRO A 86 -35.76 -1.11 -15.36
CA PRO A 86 -36.62 -1.27 -14.19
C PRO A 86 -37.01 0.07 -13.57
N GLU A 87 -38.18 0.11 -12.93
CA GLU A 87 -38.58 1.28 -12.15
C GLU A 87 -37.71 1.43 -10.91
N VAL A 88 -37.00 2.55 -10.82
CA VAL A 88 -36.18 2.89 -9.66
C VAL A 88 -36.53 4.31 -9.23
N LYS A 89 -36.85 4.48 -7.95
CA LYS A 89 -37.08 5.82 -7.40
C LYS A 89 -35.77 6.59 -7.38
N LYS A 90 -35.85 7.89 -7.66
CA LYS A 90 -34.70 8.81 -7.67
C LYS A 90 -33.88 8.75 -6.36
N ALA A 91 -34.55 8.67 -5.21
CA ALA A 91 -33.89 8.56 -3.90
C ALA A 91 -33.13 7.23 -3.74
N ASP A 92 -33.73 6.12 -4.16
CA ASP A 92 -33.14 4.78 -4.06
C ASP A 92 -31.92 4.65 -4.98
N LEU A 93 -32.00 5.17 -6.20
CA LEU A 93 -30.87 5.22 -7.13
C LEU A 93 -29.71 6.03 -6.53
N LYS A 94 -29.99 7.22 -5.98
CA LYS A 94 -28.98 8.07 -5.34
C LYS A 94 -28.31 7.38 -4.17
N ALA A 95 -29.09 6.71 -3.31
CA ALA A 95 -28.58 5.96 -2.18
C ALA A 95 -27.69 4.78 -2.63
N LYS A 96 -28.11 4.04 -3.67
CA LYS A 96 -27.37 2.90 -4.22
C LYS A 96 -26.02 3.33 -4.81
N ILE A 97 -26.00 4.39 -5.61
CA ILE A 97 -24.77 4.93 -6.20
C ILE A 97 -23.83 5.41 -5.08
N ARG A 98 -24.35 6.18 -4.12
CA ARG A 98 -23.54 6.68 -3.00
C ARG A 98 -22.93 5.55 -2.18
N LYS A 99 -23.70 4.51 -1.87
CA LYS A 99 -23.19 3.34 -1.16
C LYS A 99 -22.09 2.64 -1.96
N GLY A 100 -22.32 2.40 -3.25
CA GLY A 100 -21.33 1.77 -4.12
C GLY A 100 -20.00 2.54 -4.19
N TYR A 101 -20.04 3.87 -4.20
CA TYR A 101 -18.82 4.68 -4.13
C TYR A 101 -18.16 4.65 -2.75
N LEU A 102 -18.94 4.68 -1.66
CA LEU A 102 -18.39 4.57 -0.31
C LEU A 102 -17.67 3.23 -0.10
N ASP A 103 -18.26 2.13 -0.57
CA ASP A 103 -17.66 0.79 -0.51
C ASP A 103 -16.32 0.74 -1.28
N GLN A 104 -16.25 1.36 -2.47
CA GLN A 104 -15.02 1.45 -3.25
C GLN A 104 -13.94 2.35 -2.62
N VAL A 105 -14.34 3.49 -2.05
CA VAL A 105 -13.42 4.38 -1.33
C VAL A 105 -12.85 3.67 -0.09
N ASN A 106 -13.69 2.93 0.64
CA ASN A 106 -13.23 2.12 1.78
C ASN A 106 -12.25 1.03 1.33
N ALA A 107 -12.52 0.33 0.24
CA ALA A 107 -11.61 -0.68 -0.31
C ALA A 107 -10.26 -0.06 -0.73
N MET A 108 -10.28 1.12 -1.36
CA MET A 108 -9.08 1.88 -1.70
C MET A 108 -8.27 2.23 -0.44
N MET A 109 -8.89 2.78 0.60
CA MET A 109 -8.20 3.12 1.85
C MET A 109 -7.68 1.89 2.61
N ALA A 110 -8.41 0.78 2.57
CA ALA A 110 -7.94 -0.49 3.11
C ALA A 110 -6.68 -0.98 2.38
N SER A 111 -6.61 -0.83 1.05
CA SER A 111 -5.40 -1.17 0.28
C SER A 111 -4.20 -0.28 0.62
N LEU A 112 -4.44 0.93 1.11
CA LEU A 112 -3.40 1.85 1.61
C LEU A 112 -3.07 1.63 3.09
N LYS A 113 -3.59 0.55 3.72
CA LYS A 113 -3.48 0.28 5.17
C LYS A 113 -3.80 1.53 6.02
N ALA A 114 -4.74 2.36 5.56
CA ALA A 114 -4.97 3.67 6.15
C ALA A 114 -5.60 3.58 7.53
N SER A 115 -5.08 4.35 8.49
CA SER A 115 -5.69 4.52 9.80
C SER A 115 -6.83 5.54 9.70
N GLN A 116 -8.06 5.09 9.94
CA GLN A 116 -9.23 5.95 9.91
C GLN A 116 -9.47 6.62 11.26
N LEU A 117 -9.49 7.95 11.26
CA LEU A 117 -9.85 8.79 12.39
C LEU A 117 -11.32 9.17 12.31
N SER A 118 -11.98 9.25 13.47
CA SER A 118 -13.34 9.77 13.57
C SER A 118 -13.30 11.25 13.89
N VAL A 119 -14.02 12.08 13.13
CA VAL A 119 -14.21 13.48 13.50
C VAL A 119 -15.08 13.65 14.74
N ASP A 120 -15.86 12.64 15.11
CA ASP A 120 -16.69 12.66 16.34
C ASP A 120 -15.84 12.65 17.62
N ASP A 121 -14.58 12.21 17.54
CA ASP A 121 -13.65 12.22 18.68
C ASP A 121 -13.17 13.65 19.02
N VAL A 122 -13.36 14.60 18.10
CA VAL A 122 -13.02 16.00 18.32
C VAL A 122 -14.12 16.69 19.11
N LYS A 123 -13.72 17.30 20.25
CA LYS A 123 -14.65 18.09 21.06
C LYS A 123 -15.16 19.28 20.25
N ALA A 124 -16.46 19.29 19.94
CA ALA A 124 -17.11 20.40 19.23
C ALA A 124 -16.85 21.78 19.87
N SER A 125 -16.68 21.84 21.20
CA SER A 125 -16.32 23.06 21.91
C SER A 125 -14.99 23.67 21.45
N THR A 126 -14.02 22.86 21.04
CA THR A 126 -12.71 23.32 20.55
C THR A 126 -12.89 24.07 19.24
N VAL A 127 -13.57 23.44 18.27
CA VAL A 127 -13.83 24.03 16.95
C VAL A 127 -14.72 25.27 17.07
N LEU A 128 -15.76 25.24 17.91
CA LEU A 128 -16.64 26.39 18.16
C LEU A 128 -15.91 27.57 18.83
N SER A 129 -14.92 27.28 19.69
CA SER A 129 -14.09 28.32 20.31
C SER A 129 -13.18 28.97 19.27
N ALA A 130 -12.54 28.18 18.40
CA ALA A 130 -11.73 28.68 17.30
C ALA A 130 -12.55 29.55 16.33
N TYR A 131 -13.77 29.13 16.00
CA TYR A 131 -14.71 29.92 15.20
C TYR A 131 -15.07 31.25 15.88
N SER A 132 -15.39 31.23 17.17
CA SER A 132 -15.76 32.44 17.93
C SER A 132 -14.59 33.43 18.05
N ALA A 133 -13.35 32.91 18.08
CA ALA A 133 -12.13 33.70 18.14
C ALA A 133 -11.60 34.15 16.76
N GLY A 134 -12.16 33.63 15.65
CA GLY A 134 -11.67 33.90 14.30
C GLY A 134 -10.26 33.35 14.05
N GLN A 135 -9.95 32.17 14.57
CA GLN A 135 -8.64 31.53 14.50
C GLN A 135 -8.64 30.27 13.61
N GLY A 136 -7.46 29.85 13.17
CA GLY A 136 -7.29 28.70 12.27
C GLY A 136 -8.03 28.88 10.95
N PHE A 137 -8.86 27.89 10.59
CA PHE A 137 -9.69 27.89 9.38
C PHE A 137 -10.78 28.97 9.35
N PHE A 138 -11.08 29.60 10.50
CA PHE A 138 -12.15 30.60 10.61
C PHE A 138 -11.66 32.03 10.49
N ASP A 139 -10.51 32.27 9.88
CA ASP A 139 -10.09 33.63 9.53
C ASP A 139 -11.18 34.27 8.65
N HIS A 140 -11.65 35.46 9.04
CA HIS A 140 -12.81 36.14 8.46
C HIS A 140 -14.20 35.47 8.64
N GLY A 141 -14.34 34.47 9.51
CA GLY A 141 -15.64 33.92 9.93
C GLY A 141 -16.37 33.05 8.89
N LYS A 142 -15.62 32.43 7.96
CA LYS A 142 -16.15 31.49 6.95
C LYS A 142 -16.79 30.27 7.63
N LYS A 143 -18.10 30.06 7.42
CA LYS A 143 -18.85 28.94 8.04
C LYS A 143 -18.74 27.62 7.27
N ASP A 144 -18.34 27.68 6.02
CA ASP A 144 -18.12 26.53 5.15
C ASP A 144 -16.88 25.70 5.56
N GLN A 145 -16.05 26.23 6.47
CA GLN A 145 -14.78 25.66 6.93
C GLN A 145 -14.89 24.76 8.17
N PHE A 146 -16.10 24.54 8.71
CA PHE A 146 -16.28 23.63 9.85
C PHE A 146 -15.76 22.22 9.56
N PRO A 147 -16.07 21.58 8.42
CA PRO A 147 -15.54 20.26 8.10
C PRO A 147 -14.01 20.17 8.20
N ASP A 148 -13.30 21.08 7.53
CA ASP A 148 -11.84 21.09 7.49
C ASP A 148 -11.25 21.35 8.87
N ALA A 149 -11.88 22.20 9.68
CA ALA A 149 -11.48 22.43 11.06
C ALA A 149 -11.61 21.18 11.93
N PHE A 150 -12.68 20.37 11.75
CA PHE A 150 -12.82 19.10 12.46
C PHE A 150 -11.76 18.08 12.01
N ILE A 151 -11.54 17.95 10.70
CA ILE A 151 -10.50 17.08 10.14
C ILE A 151 -9.14 17.46 10.70
N PHE A 152 -8.78 18.75 10.65
CA PHE A 152 -7.47 19.21 11.08
C PHE A 152 -7.24 19.03 12.59
N GLU A 153 -8.25 19.27 13.42
CA GLU A 153 -8.15 18.99 14.86
C GLU A 153 -8.00 17.48 15.16
N SER A 154 -8.61 16.59 14.36
CA SER A 154 -8.35 15.15 14.45
C SER A 154 -6.89 14.80 14.11
N LEU A 155 -6.33 15.44 13.09
CA LEU A 155 -4.94 15.22 12.67
C LEU A 155 -3.95 15.75 13.72
N LYS A 156 -4.20 16.94 14.28
CA LYS A 156 -3.38 17.51 15.36
C LYS A 156 -3.25 16.59 16.56
N ALA A 157 -4.33 15.89 16.93
CA ALA A 157 -4.31 14.94 18.04
C ALA A 157 -3.39 13.73 17.78
N GLN A 158 -3.04 13.46 16.52
CA GLN A 158 -2.22 12.32 16.08
C GLN A 158 -0.78 12.71 15.70
N ALA A 159 -0.52 14.00 15.52
CA ALA A 159 0.78 14.54 15.14
C ALA A 159 1.69 14.69 16.36
N SER A 160 2.93 14.23 16.24
CA SER A 160 3.95 14.39 17.27
C SER A 160 5.33 14.53 16.64
N GLN A 161 6.34 14.87 17.45
CA GLN A 161 7.73 14.90 16.99
C GLN A 161 8.18 13.56 16.39
N ASP A 162 7.67 12.45 16.94
CA ASP A 162 7.99 11.10 16.49
C ASP A 162 7.09 10.60 15.37
N GLN A 163 5.98 11.28 15.09
CA GLN A 163 5.01 10.89 14.08
C GLN A 163 4.45 12.17 13.45
N PRO A 164 5.28 12.90 12.65
CA PRO A 164 4.81 14.09 11.97
C PRO A 164 3.77 13.71 10.91
N ILE A 165 2.86 14.63 10.61
CA ILE A 165 1.83 14.45 9.59
C ILE A 165 2.09 15.37 8.41
N ILE A 166 2.17 14.82 7.22
CA ILE A 166 2.15 15.56 5.95
C ILE A 166 0.69 15.60 5.49
N VAL A 167 0.09 16.79 5.51
CA VAL A 167 -1.22 17.07 4.92
C VAL A 167 -1.01 17.38 3.45
N VAL A 168 -1.64 16.61 2.58
CA VAL A 168 -1.64 16.87 1.13
C VAL A 168 -2.98 17.47 0.77
N SER A 169 -3.00 18.76 0.47
CA SER A 169 -4.20 19.49 0.06
C SER A 169 -3.83 20.60 -0.90
N ALA A 170 -4.65 20.81 -1.93
CA ALA A 170 -4.51 22.00 -2.79
C ALA A 170 -5.34 23.19 -2.27
N ASP A 171 -6.07 23.03 -1.17
CA ASP A 171 -6.83 24.10 -0.55
C ASP A 171 -5.90 25.01 0.27
N LYS A 172 -5.97 26.31 -0.06
CA LYS A 172 -5.17 27.33 0.60
C LYS A 172 -5.60 27.57 2.04
N ASP A 173 -6.84 27.19 2.41
CA ASP A 173 -7.34 27.36 3.77
C ASP A 173 -6.55 26.50 4.79
N PHE A 174 -5.83 25.45 4.35
CA PHE A 174 -4.88 24.70 5.19
C PHE A 174 -3.53 25.39 5.43
N THR A 175 -3.17 26.42 4.64
CA THR A 175 -1.83 27.03 4.68
C THR A 175 -1.47 27.58 6.06
N LYS A 176 -2.37 28.38 6.64
CA LYS A 176 -2.14 29.03 7.93
C LYS A 176 -2.24 28.05 9.10
N PRO A 177 -3.29 27.21 9.21
CA PRO A 177 -3.37 26.18 10.23
C PRO A 177 -2.15 25.25 10.27
N SER A 178 -1.67 24.78 9.11
CA SER A 178 -0.49 23.90 9.05
C SER A 178 0.80 24.62 9.45
N ALA A 179 0.98 25.88 9.08
CA ALA A 179 2.16 26.66 9.47
C ALA A 179 2.24 26.95 10.99
N ASP A 180 1.09 27.00 11.66
CA ASP A 180 0.99 27.25 13.11
C ASP A 180 1.24 25.97 13.95
N GLU A 181 1.31 24.79 13.32
CA GLU A 181 1.47 23.49 14.01
C GLU A 181 2.83 22.85 13.71
N PRO A 182 3.70 22.63 14.73
CA PRO A 182 5.11 22.27 14.52
C PRO A 182 5.34 20.86 13.93
N PHE A 183 4.36 19.97 14.02
CA PHE A 183 4.47 18.58 13.57
C PHE A 183 3.56 18.28 12.38
N ILE A 184 3.05 19.32 11.72
CA ILE A 184 2.23 19.20 10.52
C ILE A 184 2.91 19.98 9.40
N THR A 185 3.14 19.31 8.27
CA THR A 185 3.64 19.94 7.04
C THR A 185 2.54 19.93 5.99
N LEU A 186 2.45 20.99 5.18
CA LEU A 186 1.51 21.07 4.05
C LEU A 186 2.22 20.83 2.72
N ALA A 187 1.80 19.79 2.00
CA ALA A 187 2.14 19.55 0.61
C ALA A 187 0.98 19.98 -0.30
N SER A 188 1.22 20.93 -1.21
CA SER A 188 0.15 21.52 -2.04
C SER A 188 -0.33 20.63 -3.21
N SER A 189 0.37 19.54 -3.48
CA SER A 189 0.12 18.63 -4.61
C SER A 189 0.81 17.28 -4.40
N TRP A 190 0.56 16.33 -5.30
CA TRP A 190 1.32 15.07 -5.37
C TRP A 190 2.82 15.28 -5.54
N SER A 191 3.24 16.21 -6.41
CA SER A 191 4.66 16.54 -6.58
C SER A 191 5.24 17.05 -5.27
N ALA A 192 4.54 17.98 -4.60
CA ALA A 192 5.01 18.53 -3.33
C ALA A 192 5.08 17.46 -2.22
N LEU A 193 4.19 16.46 -2.23
CA LEU A 193 4.29 15.32 -1.32
C LEU A 193 5.58 14.54 -1.58
N PHE A 194 5.86 14.20 -2.84
CA PHE A 194 7.06 13.45 -3.18
C PHE A 194 8.34 14.26 -2.93
N ASP A 195 8.32 15.58 -3.19
CA ASP A 195 9.40 16.50 -2.85
C ASP A 195 9.64 16.55 -1.33
N GLU A 196 8.57 16.62 -0.53
CA GLU A 196 8.65 16.62 0.94
C GLU A 196 9.22 15.29 1.47
N LEU A 197 8.86 14.18 0.83
CA LEU A 197 9.44 12.87 1.09
C LEU A 197 10.86 12.72 0.52
N LYS A 198 11.34 13.69 -0.27
CA LYS A 198 12.62 13.71 -0.99
C LYS A 198 12.78 12.55 -1.99
N LEU A 199 11.69 12.19 -2.67
CA LEU A 199 11.62 11.10 -3.64
C LEU A 199 11.25 11.65 -5.03
N GLU A 200 12.12 11.53 -6.03
CA GLU A 200 11.78 11.74 -7.45
C GLU A 200 11.51 10.39 -8.11
N TYR A 201 10.47 10.27 -8.92
CA TYR A 201 10.09 8.99 -9.53
C TYR A 201 10.73 8.77 -10.92
N GLN A 202 11.22 7.56 -11.18
CA GLN A 202 11.72 7.15 -12.50
C GLN A 202 10.93 5.94 -13.02
N ASP A 203 10.41 6.03 -14.25
CA ASP A 203 9.43 5.06 -14.79
C ASP A 203 9.97 4.22 -15.96
N ALA A 204 11.23 4.36 -16.39
CA ALA A 204 11.58 3.87 -17.74
C ALA A 204 12.99 3.35 -18.07
N ASP A 205 14.01 3.37 -17.20
CA ASP A 205 15.36 2.88 -17.58
C ASP A 205 16.03 1.98 -16.52
N ILE A 206 15.34 1.65 -15.41
CA ILE A 206 15.96 0.83 -14.36
C ILE A 206 15.81 -0.67 -14.61
N ASP A 207 14.73 -1.09 -15.30
CA ASP A 207 14.45 -2.50 -15.56
C ASP A 207 15.56 -3.13 -16.41
N ASP A 208 15.90 -2.51 -17.55
CA ASP A 208 16.99 -2.95 -18.43
C ASP A 208 18.34 -2.98 -17.68
N TRP A 209 18.59 -2.00 -16.82
CA TRP A 209 19.82 -1.94 -16.03
C TRP A 209 19.88 -3.07 -14.99
N LEU A 210 18.76 -3.36 -14.32
CA LEU A 210 18.69 -4.46 -13.35
C LEU A 210 18.86 -5.83 -14.02
N ASP A 211 18.28 -6.02 -15.22
CA ASP A 211 18.47 -7.23 -16.02
C ASP A 211 19.94 -7.43 -16.41
N GLU A 212 20.68 -6.36 -16.70
CA GLU A 212 22.13 -6.40 -16.98
C GLU A 212 22.98 -6.73 -15.73
N HIS A 213 22.42 -6.55 -14.52
CA HIS A 213 23.08 -6.80 -13.24
C HIS A 213 22.48 -8.00 -12.48
N ALA A 214 21.92 -8.98 -13.21
CA ALA A 214 21.31 -10.18 -12.64
C ALA A 214 22.25 -10.97 -11.71
N ASP A 215 23.55 -11.02 -12.01
CA ASP A 215 24.55 -11.72 -11.17
C ASP A 215 24.73 -11.06 -9.79
N ASP A 216 24.66 -9.72 -9.74
CA ASP A 216 24.72 -8.96 -8.49
C ASP A 216 23.43 -9.18 -7.67
N LEU A 217 22.27 -9.22 -8.36
CA LEU A 217 20.98 -9.53 -7.73
C LEU A 217 20.99 -10.94 -7.13
N ILE A 218 21.49 -11.95 -7.83
CA ILE A 218 21.62 -13.32 -7.31
C ILE A 218 22.46 -13.31 -6.04
N SER A 219 23.66 -12.72 -6.09
CA SER A 219 24.59 -12.72 -4.97
C SER A 219 24.03 -12.01 -3.73
N LEU A 220 23.38 -10.86 -3.90
CA LEU A 220 22.79 -10.11 -2.79
C LEU A 220 21.53 -10.80 -2.24
N THR A 221 20.73 -11.42 -3.12
CA THR A 221 19.53 -12.17 -2.70
C THR A 221 19.93 -13.40 -1.90
N ASP A 222 21.00 -14.09 -2.29
CA ASP A 222 21.58 -15.23 -1.55
C ASP A 222 22.02 -14.82 -0.15
N GLU A 223 22.79 -13.74 -0.03
CA GLU A 223 23.26 -13.21 1.26
C GLU A 223 22.10 -12.79 2.19
N GLU A 224 21.06 -12.17 1.64
CA GLU A 224 19.86 -11.82 2.42
C GLU A 224 19.03 -13.06 2.80
N MET A 225 18.94 -14.06 1.92
CA MET A 225 18.23 -15.32 2.16
C MET A 225 18.87 -16.14 3.29
N ASP A 226 20.21 -16.12 3.42
CA ASP A 226 20.92 -16.74 4.55
C ASP A 226 20.49 -16.19 5.92
N GLY A 227 19.99 -14.94 5.94
CA GLY A 227 19.43 -14.32 7.14
C GLY A 227 17.99 -14.75 7.47
N TRP A 228 17.32 -15.44 6.54
CA TRP A 228 15.90 -15.78 6.61
C TRP A 228 15.67 -17.24 7.01
N GLY A 229 14.55 -17.50 7.72
CA GLY A 229 14.19 -18.84 8.15
C GLY A 229 13.35 -19.59 7.11
N LEU A 230 13.94 -20.52 6.35
CA LEU A 230 13.19 -21.42 5.47
C LEU A 230 12.55 -22.56 6.28
N GLN A 231 11.25 -22.81 6.08
CA GLN A 231 10.52 -23.89 6.76
C GLN A 231 9.93 -24.88 5.77
N GLY A 232 10.29 -26.15 5.92
CA GLY A 232 9.72 -27.25 5.15
C GLY A 232 8.34 -27.66 5.64
N GLU A 233 7.49 -28.11 4.72
CA GLU A 233 6.14 -28.61 5.02
C GLU A 233 6.09 -29.91 5.84
N ILE A 234 7.20 -30.67 5.85
CA ILE A 234 7.29 -31.96 6.52
C ILE A 234 7.60 -31.73 8.00
N GLU A 235 6.89 -32.43 8.89
CA GLU A 235 7.10 -32.36 10.33
C GLU A 235 8.56 -32.75 10.67
N ASP A 236 9.20 -31.92 11.50
CA ASP A 236 10.62 -31.99 11.87
C ASP A 236 11.60 -31.96 10.68
N SER A 237 11.20 -31.35 9.55
CA SER A 237 12.14 -31.09 8.46
C SER A 237 13.06 -29.91 8.77
N GLU A 238 14.32 -30.09 8.40
CA GLU A 238 15.36 -29.07 8.51
C GLU A 238 15.90 -28.72 7.12
N ILE A 239 16.04 -27.43 6.87
CA ILE A 239 16.75 -26.91 5.70
C ILE A 239 18.19 -26.67 6.13
N GLU A 240 19.13 -27.41 5.53
CA GLU A 240 20.54 -27.35 5.88
C GLU A 240 21.27 -26.22 5.16
N GLU A 241 20.90 -26.00 3.89
CA GLU A 241 21.55 -25.05 2.98
C GLU A 241 20.53 -24.58 1.94
N SER A 242 20.65 -23.33 1.52
CA SER A 242 19.90 -22.74 0.42
C SER A 242 20.83 -21.93 -0.45
N ASP A 243 20.88 -22.24 -1.74
CA ASP A 243 21.66 -21.49 -2.72
C ASP A 243 20.71 -20.85 -3.74
N VAL A 244 20.73 -19.53 -3.84
CA VAL A 244 20.01 -18.80 -4.89
C VAL A 244 20.78 -18.94 -6.19
N THR A 245 20.17 -19.58 -7.19
CA THR A 245 20.78 -19.86 -8.50
C THR A 245 20.25 -18.97 -9.61
N GLY A 246 19.15 -18.27 -9.37
CA GLY A 246 18.56 -17.33 -10.32
C GLY A 246 17.66 -16.33 -9.62
N VAL A 247 17.63 -15.10 -10.16
CA VAL A 247 16.68 -14.06 -9.76
C VAL A 247 16.05 -13.51 -11.02
N LYS A 248 14.72 -13.45 -11.03
CA LYS A 248 13.94 -12.82 -12.08
C LYS A 248 13.14 -11.69 -11.48
N ILE A 249 13.25 -10.50 -12.06
CA ILE A 249 12.37 -9.38 -11.72
C ILE A 249 11.04 -9.61 -12.42
N ASP A 250 9.99 -9.85 -11.63
CA ASP A 250 8.65 -9.99 -12.17
C ASP A 250 8.03 -8.63 -12.46
N ARG A 251 8.30 -7.67 -11.57
CA ARG A 251 7.76 -6.33 -11.68
C ARG A 251 8.54 -5.32 -10.84
N VAL A 252 9.01 -4.23 -11.45
CA VAL A 252 9.36 -3.03 -10.70
C VAL A 252 8.08 -2.25 -10.38
N THR A 253 7.83 -2.08 -9.08
CA THR A 253 6.63 -1.39 -8.60
C THR A 253 6.86 0.11 -8.48
N ALA A 254 8.06 0.54 -8.11
CA ALA A 254 8.48 1.94 -8.16
C ALA A 254 10.00 2.08 -8.12
N ALA A 255 10.54 3.13 -8.75
CA ALA A 255 11.92 3.57 -8.54
C ALA A 255 11.93 5.04 -8.11
N PHE A 256 12.64 5.34 -7.03
CA PHE A 256 12.74 6.66 -6.43
C PHE A 256 14.20 7.13 -6.46
N LYS A 257 14.50 8.12 -7.30
CA LYS A 257 15.74 8.86 -7.27
C LYS A 257 15.65 9.97 -6.22
N PRO A 258 16.62 10.11 -5.31
CA PRO A 258 16.62 11.21 -4.36
C PRO A 258 16.90 12.54 -5.07
N THR A 259 16.33 13.63 -4.56
CA THR A 259 16.49 15.00 -5.09
C THR A 259 17.91 15.56 -4.92
N THR A 260 18.71 14.96 -4.03
CA THR A 260 20.13 15.32 -3.83
C THR A 260 21.02 14.59 -4.82
N LYS A 261 21.90 15.32 -5.52
CA LYS A 261 22.91 14.68 -6.38
C LYS A 261 23.82 13.74 -5.58
N GLY A 262 23.93 12.50 -6.04
CA GLY A 262 24.81 11.46 -5.47
C GLY A 262 24.15 10.58 -4.41
N ASP A 263 22.92 10.86 -3.99
CA ASP A 263 22.18 9.96 -3.09
C ASP A 263 21.64 8.74 -3.89
N PRO A 264 21.51 7.56 -3.27
CA PRO A 264 21.16 6.31 -3.96
C PRO A 264 19.67 6.23 -4.36
N ILE A 265 19.38 5.60 -5.49
CA ILE A 265 18.02 5.28 -5.97
C ILE A 265 17.46 4.14 -5.12
N LEU A 266 16.23 4.31 -4.63
CA LEU A 266 15.46 3.24 -3.98
C LEU A 266 14.51 2.61 -4.99
N VAL A 267 14.67 1.32 -5.27
CA VAL A 267 13.76 0.57 -6.15
C VAL A 267 12.97 -0.42 -5.33
N LEU A 268 11.66 -0.50 -5.59
CA LEU A 268 10.76 -1.49 -5.03
C LEU A 268 10.39 -2.45 -6.16
N ALA A 269 10.56 -3.74 -5.95
CA ALA A 269 10.31 -4.76 -6.96
C ALA A 269 9.72 -6.02 -6.33
N GLU A 270 9.01 -6.78 -7.16
CA GLU A 270 8.64 -8.17 -6.91
C GLU A 270 9.62 -9.03 -7.72
N ILE A 271 10.30 -9.97 -7.05
CA ILE A 271 11.22 -10.91 -7.66
C ILE A 271 10.79 -12.35 -7.42
N THR A 272 11.15 -13.21 -8.36
CA THR A 272 11.15 -14.66 -8.16
C THR A 272 12.61 -15.12 -8.03
N ALA A 273 12.97 -15.67 -6.88
CA ALA A 273 14.26 -16.28 -6.61
C ALA A 273 14.19 -17.79 -6.81
N THR A 274 14.92 -18.32 -7.77
CA THR A 274 15.10 -19.76 -7.98
C THR A 274 16.20 -20.24 -7.04
N THR A 275 15.82 -21.04 -6.05
CA THR A 275 16.67 -21.47 -4.93
C THR A 275 16.78 -22.98 -4.91
N VAL A 276 18.00 -23.50 -4.79
CA VAL A 276 18.26 -24.91 -4.54
C VAL A 276 18.38 -25.09 -3.04
N VAL A 277 17.45 -25.84 -2.44
CA VAL A 277 17.47 -26.15 -1.01
C VAL A 277 17.96 -27.58 -0.79
N THR A 278 18.87 -27.74 0.16
CA THR A 278 19.26 -29.04 0.70
C THR A 278 18.50 -29.25 2.00
N TYR A 279 17.77 -30.36 2.10
CA TYR A 279 16.91 -30.63 3.24
C TYR A 279 17.10 -32.04 3.78
N ASN A 280 16.76 -32.21 5.05
CA ASN A 280 16.59 -33.50 5.68
C ASN A 280 15.26 -33.54 6.45
N HIS A 281 14.68 -34.73 6.58
CA HIS A 281 13.52 -34.94 7.46
C HIS A 281 13.47 -36.40 7.94
N PRO A 282 12.79 -36.69 9.06
CA PRO A 282 12.63 -38.07 9.51
C PRO A 282 11.85 -38.92 8.50
N ASP A 283 12.23 -40.19 8.37
CA ASP A 283 11.51 -41.16 7.52
C ASP A 283 10.22 -41.61 8.21
N TRP A 284 9.17 -40.82 8.02
CA TRP A 284 7.84 -41.08 8.55
C TRP A 284 7.15 -42.29 7.90
N ASP A 285 7.53 -42.65 6.67
CA ASP A 285 6.94 -43.77 5.93
C ASP A 285 7.36 -45.13 6.53
N ASN A 286 8.55 -45.19 7.12
CA ASN A 286 9.08 -46.37 7.81
C ASN A 286 9.05 -46.26 9.35
N ALA A 287 8.39 -45.23 9.89
CA ALA A 287 8.29 -45.00 11.33
C ALA A 287 7.47 -46.11 12.02
N SER A 288 7.89 -46.48 13.23
CA SER A 288 7.15 -47.43 14.07
C SER A 288 6.21 -46.70 15.02
N TYR A 289 4.98 -47.19 15.15
CA TYR A 289 4.03 -46.65 16.11
C TYR A 289 4.26 -47.23 17.51
N ASP A 290 4.58 -46.36 18.47
CA ASP A 290 4.60 -46.73 19.89
C ASP A 290 3.22 -46.52 20.51
N SER A 291 2.56 -47.63 20.87
CA SER A 291 1.23 -47.60 21.46
C SER A 291 1.19 -47.16 22.92
N GLU A 292 2.32 -47.14 23.64
CA GLU A 292 2.36 -46.66 25.03
C GLU A 292 2.30 -45.13 25.09
N ASP A 293 3.08 -44.47 24.24
CA ASP A 293 3.19 -43.01 24.18
C ASP A 293 2.30 -42.37 23.10
N GLY A 294 1.74 -43.18 22.17
CA GLY A 294 0.83 -42.72 21.12
C GLY A 294 1.50 -41.90 20.02
N VAL A 295 2.80 -42.12 19.80
CA VAL A 295 3.63 -41.35 18.87
C VAL A 295 4.31 -42.25 17.83
N LEU A 296 4.61 -41.70 16.66
CA LEU A 296 5.44 -42.35 15.65
C LEU A 296 6.91 -42.08 15.97
N ILE A 297 7.75 -43.13 15.88
CA ILE A 297 9.19 -43.04 16.07
C ILE A 297 9.87 -43.36 14.73
N PRO A 298 10.48 -42.37 14.06
CA PRO A 298 11.25 -42.58 12.85
C PRO A 298 12.62 -43.17 13.19
N TRP A 299 13.10 -44.11 12.37
CA TRP A 299 14.38 -44.80 12.59
C TRP A 299 15.51 -44.29 11.71
N ASP A 300 15.16 -43.65 10.61
CA ASP A 300 16.07 -43.14 9.59
C ASP A 300 15.67 -41.72 9.18
N THR A 301 16.55 -41.07 8.42
CA THR A 301 16.36 -39.72 7.87
C THR A 301 16.41 -39.80 6.35
N VAL A 302 15.53 -39.06 5.68
CA VAL A 302 15.56 -38.85 4.23
C VAL A 302 16.19 -37.49 3.98
N SER A 303 17.20 -37.45 3.11
CA SER A 303 17.84 -36.21 2.65
C SER A 303 17.65 -36.03 1.15
N GLY A 304 17.55 -34.79 0.71
CA GLY A 304 17.34 -34.45 -0.70
C GLY A 304 17.77 -33.04 -1.04
N GLN A 305 17.82 -32.78 -2.35
CA GLN A 305 17.97 -31.44 -2.90
C GLN A 305 16.78 -31.14 -3.80
N LYS A 306 16.29 -29.91 -3.75
CA LYS A 306 15.16 -29.48 -4.58
C LYS A 306 15.33 -28.04 -5.01
N GLU A 307 15.03 -27.79 -6.28
CA GLU A 307 14.88 -26.45 -6.83
C GLU A 307 13.45 -25.96 -6.58
N ILE A 308 13.34 -24.76 -6.03
CA ILE A 308 12.07 -24.10 -5.73
C ILE A 308 12.13 -22.64 -6.18
N ASP A 309 10.97 -22.09 -6.55
CA ASP A 309 10.81 -20.67 -6.83
C ASP A 309 10.14 -19.99 -5.65
N ILE A 310 10.76 -18.93 -5.16
CA ILE A 310 10.26 -18.12 -4.03
C ILE A 310 9.92 -16.73 -4.53
N GLN A 311 8.67 -16.31 -4.37
CA GLN A 311 8.25 -14.93 -4.66
C GLN A 311 8.51 -14.02 -3.46
N ILE A 312 9.22 -12.91 -3.70
CA ILE A 312 9.70 -12.01 -2.65
C ILE A 312 9.47 -10.56 -3.09
N ASP A 313 8.89 -9.76 -2.21
CA ASP A 313 8.90 -8.30 -2.36
C ASP A 313 10.21 -7.78 -1.80
N VAL A 314 10.92 -6.98 -2.60
CA VAL A 314 12.23 -6.45 -2.24
C VAL A 314 12.28 -4.93 -2.30
N SER A 315 13.20 -4.35 -1.53
CA SER A 315 13.70 -3.00 -1.73
C SER A 315 15.19 -3.06 -2.05
N LEU A 316 15.57 -2.39 -3.14
CA LEU A 316 16.93 -2.29 -3.63
C LEU A 316 17.44 -0.87 -3.41
N THR A 317 18.65 -0.74 -2.89
CA THR A 317 19.38 0.53 -2.81
C THR A 317 20.44 0.53 -3.89
N ILE A 318 20.36 1.45 -4.85
CA ILE A 318 21.26 1.53 -6.01
C ILE A 318 22.06 2.83 -5.95
N SER A 319 23.38 2.75 -5.88
CA SER A 319 24.23 3.94 -5.91
C SER A 319 24.26 4.58 -7.31
N VAL A 320 24.51 5.89 -7.36
CA VAL A 320 24.51 6.66 -8.61
C VAL A 320 25.79 7.45 -8.83
N ASP A 321 26.11 7.74 -10.09
CA ASP A 321 27.23 8.60 -10.49
C ASP A 321 26.93 10.11 -10.32
N GLU A 322 27.88 10.97 -10.71
CA GLU A 322 27.73 12.43 -10.65
C GLU A 322 26.62 13.00 -11.55
N ASP A 323 26.24 12.22 -12.58
CA ASP A 323 25.16 12.51 -13.51
C ASP A 323 23.82 11.90 -13.04
N GLY A 324 23.87 11.08 -11.99
CA GLY A 324 22.74 10.42 -11.35
C GLY A 324 22.24 9.19 -12.10
N ASN A 325 23.10 8.52 -12.87
CA ASN A 325 22.82 7.22 -13.47
C ASN A 325 23.15 6.10 -12.48
N PRO A 326 22.42 4.97 -12.51
CA PRO A 326 22.69 3.83 -11.63
C PRO A 326 24.08 3.22 -11.92
N VAL A 327 24.80 2.90 -10.85
CA VAL A 327 26.18 2.37 -10.92
C VAL A 327 26.29 0.98 -10.32
N LYS A 328 25.68 0.75 -9.15
CA LYS A 328 25.81 -0.52 -8.42
C LYS A 328 24.62 -0.74 -7.48
N ILE A 329 24.17 -1.98 -7.36
CA ILE A 329 23.25 -2.39 -6.30
C ILE A 329 24.08 -2.50 -5.02
N GLU A 330 23.79 -1.67 -4.03
CA GLU A 330 24.49 -1.68 -2.74
C GLU A 330 23.85 -2.64 -1.76
N GLU A 331 22.52 -2.77 -1.82
CA GLU A 331 21.76 -3.52 -0.83
C GLU A 331 20.45 -4.03 -1.42
N ILE A 332 20.05 -5.23 -1.02
CA ILE A 332 18.71 -5.76 -1.17
C ILE A 332 18.18 -6.06 0.22
N ASN A 333 16.92 -5.72 0.48
CA ASN A 333 16.22 -6.11 1.70
C ASN A 333 14.91 -6.78 1.31
N PHE A 334 14.63 -7.93 1.90
CA PHE A 334 13.35 -8.61 1.73
C PHE A 334 12.28 -7.95 2.61
N ARG A 335 11.05 -7.90 2.11
CA ARG A 335 9.96 -7.14 2.72
C ARG A 335 8.75 -7.99 3.10
N ASN A 336 8.85 -9.30 2.91
CA ASN A 336 7.85 -10.29 3.31
C ASN A 336 8.05 -10.67 4.79
N ASP A 337 7.24 -11.58 5.33
CA ASP A 337 7.45 -12.12 6.68
C ASP A 337 8.76 -12.94 6.73
N ASP A 338 9.50 -12.88 7.85
CA ASP A 338 10.83 -13.48 8.08
C ASP A 338 10.95 -15.01 7.87
N PHE A 339 9.88 -15.69 7.45
CA PHE A 339 9.87 -17.12 7.15
C PHE A 339 9.11 -17.43 5.86
N VAL A 340 9.66 -18.36 5.07
CA VAL A 340 9.07 -18.83 3.82
C VAL A 340 8.75 -20.31 3.96
N TRP A 341 7.50 -20.67 3.66
CA TRP A 341 7.06 -22.07 3.59
C TRP A 341 7.43 -22.67 2.24
N ILE A 342 8.13 -23.81 2.27
CA ILE A 342 8.57 -24.50 1.06
C ILE A 342 8.02 -25.92 0.99
N THR A 343 7.50 -26.28 -0.18
CA THR A 343 7.01 -27.64 -0.46
C THR A 343 8.18 -28.52 -0.86
N LEU A 344 8.43 -29.60 -0.11
CA LEU A 344 9.55 -30.51 -0.32
C LEU A 344 9.16 -31.71 -1.20
N GLN A 345 7.88 -32.08 -1.28
CA GLN A 345 7.46 -33.22 -2.11
C GLN A 345 7.26 -32.87 -3.60
N ALA A 346 7.61 -33.81 -4.49
CA ALA A 346 7.29 -33.74 -5.92
C ALA A 346 5.96 -34.46 -6.18
N GLY A 347 4.88 -33.69 -6.32
CA GLY A 347 3.63 -34.12 -6.94
C GLY A 347 2.82 -35.18 -6.18
N MET A 348 1.86 -34.70 -5.38
CA MET A 348 0.54 -35.34 -5.31
C MET A 348 -0.49 -34.22 -5.31
N ASP A 349 -1.21 -34.07 -6.43
CA ASP A 349 -2.40 -33.22 -6.50
C ASP A 349 -3.30 -33.54 -5.32
N ILE A 350 -3.55 -32.55 -4.47
CA ILE A 350 -4.41 -32.67 -3.29
C ILE A 350 -5.88 -32.63 -3.74
N TYR A 351 -6.29 -33.62 -4.53
CA TYR A 351 -7.68 -33.95 -4.80
C TYR A 351 -7.84 -35.47 -4.85
N ASP A 352 -7.90 -36.09 -3.68
CA ASP A 352 -8.90 -37.11 -3.36
C ASP A 352 -8.66 -37.58 -1.93
N TYR A 353 -9.50 -37.13 -0.99
CA TYR A 353 -10.17 -37.96 0.02
C TYR A 353 -11.32 -37.20 0.69
#